data_AF-A0A0L0F5P8-F1
#
_entry.id   AF-A0A0L0F5P8-F1
#
_cell.length_a   1.000
_cell.length_b   1.000
_cell.length_c   1.000
_cell.angle_alpha   90.00
_cell.angle_beta   90.00
_cell.angle_gamma   90.00
#
_symmetry.space_group_name_H-M   'P 1'
#
loop_
_entity.id
_entity.type
_entity.pdbx_description
1 polymer ?
#
loop_
_entity_poly.entity_id
_entity_poly.type
_entity_poly.pdbx_seq_one_letter_code
_entity_poly.pdbx_strand_id
1 'polypeptide(L)' 'GSKNIVTLHEAIEDSHHVYFLLELAPHGDALQAITRQINEKGSYSERDAASLLRPMFSAIKYCHEHNVLHR' A
#
# COMPACT_ATOMS: atom_id res chain seq x y z
N GLY A 1 3.49 -10.31 -10.04
CA GLY A 1 3.06 -8.98 -9.58
C GLY A 1 1.65 -9.07 -9.05
N SER A 2 1.36 -8.40 -7.93
CA SER A 2 0.02 -8.34 -7.33
C SER A 2 -0.51 -6.92 -7.44
N LYS A 3 -1.77 -6.74 -7.82
CA LYS A 3 -2.39 -5.41 -8.00
C LYS A 3 -2.34 -4.54 -6.74
N ASN A 4 -2.26 -5.15 -5.56
CA ASN A 4 -2.31 -4.46 -4.27
C ASN A 4 -0.94 -4.43 -3.56
N ILE A 5 0.15 -4.76 -4.25
CA ILE A 5 1.53 -4.71 -3.74
C ILE A 5 2.38 -3.94 -4.74
N VAL A 6 3.16 -2.97 -4.25
CA VAL A 6 4.01 -2.13 -5.11
C VAL A 6 4.99 -2.96 -5.94
N THR A 7 5.03 -2.65 -7.23
CA THR A 7 6.08 -3.00 -8.20
C THR A 7 7.53 -2.79 -7.74
N LEU A 8 8.40 -3.78 -7.47
CA LEU A 8 9.86 -3.53 -7.57
C LEU A 8 10.31 -3.81 -9.01
N HIS A 9 10.69 -2.76 -9.73
CA HIS A 9 11.16 -2.87 -11.10
C HIS A 9 12.64 -3.21 -11.16
N GLU A 10 13.47 -2.51 -10.38
CA GLU A 10 14.92 -2.69 -10.38
C GLU A 10 15.52 -2.24 -9.03
N ALA A 11 16.63 -2.87 -8.65
CA ALA A 11 17.48 -2.42 -7.56
C ALA A 11 18.84 -2.05 -8.15
N ILE A 12 19.23 -0.78 -8.00
CA ILE A 12 20.51 -0.24 -8.47
C ILE A 12 21.38 -0.01 -7.23
N GLU A 13 22.66 -0.32 -7.31
CA GLU A 13 23.60 -0.07 -6.22
C GLU A 13 24.80 0.77 -6.67
N ASP A 14 25.27 1.64 -5.77
CA ASP A 14 26.58 2.27 -5.87
C ASP A 14 27.45 1.85 -4.67
N SER A 15 28.64 2.43 -4.51
CA SER A 15 29.58 2.05 -3.44
C SER A 15 29.06 2.30 -2.01
N HIS A 16 27.97 3.04 -1.85
CA HIS A 16 27.46 3.48 -0.55
C HIS A 16 25.96 3.27 -0.35
N HIS A 17 25.17 3.10 -1.43
CA HIS A 17 23.70 3.07 -1.35
C HIS A 17 23.08 2.03 -2.28
N VAL A 18 21.86 1.62 -1.91
CA VAL A 18 20.95 0.83 -2.74
C VAL A 18 19.72 1.67 -3.04
N TYR A 19 19.34 1.73 -4.31
CA TYR A 19 18.20 2.48 -4.82
C TYR A 19 17.16 1.50 -5.35
N PHE A 20 15.92 1.61 -4.85
CA PHE A 20 14.80 0.81 -5.35
C PHE A 20 13.96 1.62 -6.33
N LEU A 21 13.88 1.15 -7.57
CA LEU A 21 12.94 1.65 -8.57
C LEU A 21 11.60 0.96 -8.35
N LEU A 22 10.71 1.65 -7.67
CA LEU A 22 9.37 1.16 -7.33
C LEU A 22 8.30 1.74 -8.25
N GLU A 23 7.17 1.05 -8.36
CA GLU A 23 5.94 1.61 -8.95
C GLU A 23 5.48 2.86 -8.17
N LEU A 24 5.07 3.90 -8.90
CA LEU A 24 4.57 5.14 -8.30
C LEU A 24 3.17 4.93 -7.68
N ALA A 25 3.02 5.24 -6.40
CA ALA A 25 1.74 5.33 -5.71
C ALA A 25 1.31 6.81 -5.54
N PRO A 26 0.50 7.38 -6.47
CA PRO A 26 0.30 8.84 -6.55
C PRO A 26 -0.63 9.43 -5.50
N HIS A 27 -1.35 8.60 -4.74
CA HIS A 27 -2.43 9.03 -3.85
C HIS A 27 -2.01 9.19 -2.38
N GLY A 28 -0.71 9.16 -2.09
CA GLY A 28 -0.18 9.22 -0.73
C GLY A 28 -0.47 7.95 0.06
N ASP A 29 -0.33 8.05 1.38
CA ASP A 29 -0.55 6.92 2.29
C ASP A 29 -2.02 6.80 2.76
N ALA A 30 -2.33 5.65 3.37
CA ALA A 30 -3.66 5.35 3.86
C ALA A 30 -4.14 6.30 4.98
N LEU A 31 -3.23 6.79 5.82
CA LEU A 31 -3.56 7.70 6.91
C LEU A 31 -3.96 9.08 6.37
N GLN A 32 -3.26 9.57 5.36
CA GLN A 32 -3.64 10.78 4.63
C GLN A 32 -5.01 10.63 3.97
N ALA A 33 -5.30 9.46 3.38
CA ALA A 33 -6.61 9.19 2.81
C ALA A 33 -7.74 9.24 3.86
N ILE A 34 -7.52 8.62 5.04
CA ILE A 34 -8.48 8.65 6.16
C ILE A 34 -8.67 10.09 6.65
N THR A 35 -7.57 10.81 6.91
CA THR A 35 -7.60 12.18 7.42
C THR A 35 -8.33 13.11 6.46
N ARG A 36 -8.08 12.97 5.15
CA ARG A 36 -8.77 13.74 4.12
C ARG A 36 -10.29 13.50 4.15
N GLN A 37 -10.73 12.24 4.23
CA GLN A 37 -12.15 11.93 4.29
C GLN A 37 -12.83 12.48 5.55
N ILE A 38 -12.17 12.42 6.71
CA ILE A 38 -12.70 13.02 7.94
C ILE A 38 -12.85 14.53 7.79
N ASN A 39 -11.84 15.20 7.23
CA ASN A 39 -11.88 16.65 7.03
C ASN A 39 -12.95 17.08 6.02
N GLU A 40 -13.19 16.29 4.96
CA GLU A 40 -14.16 16.61 3.91
C GLU A 40 -15.60 16.24 4.27
N LYS A 41 -15.81 15.10 4.94
CA LYS A 41 -17.15 14.54 5.23
C LYS A 41 -17.58 14.65 6.70
N GLY A 42 -16.68 15.08 7.58
CA GLY A 42 -16.90 15.16 9.04
C GLY A 42 -16.90 13.83 9.78
N SER A 43 -16.78 12.69 9.07
CA SER A 43 -16.80 11.36 9.64
C SER A 43 -16.15 10.33 8.72
N TYR A 44 -15.73 9.19 9.28
CA TYR A 44 -15.22 8.03 8.56
C TYR A 44 -16.04 6.81 8.96
N SER A 45 -16.76 6.22 8.01
CA SER A 45 -17.70 5.13 8.29
C SER A 45 -17.06 3.76 8.16
N GLU A 46 -17.71 2.73 8.70
CA GLU A 46 -17.34 1.32 8.48
C GLU A 46 -17.28 0.97 6.99
N ARG A 47 -18.14 1.59 6.17
CA ARG A 47 -18.12 1.39 4.71
C ARG A 47 -16.83 1.96 4.10
N ASP A 48 -16.39 3.13 4.55
CA ASP A 48 -15.15 3.74 4.11
C ASP A 48 -13.95 2.87 4.54
N ALA A 49 -13.94 2.40 5.80
CA ALA A 49 -12.94 1.47 6.32
C ALA A 49 -12.85 0.17 5.50
N ALA A 50 -13.99 -0.46 5.22
CA ALA A 50 -14.05 -1.67 4.42
C ALA A 50 -13.53 -1.45 2.99
N SER A 51 -13.74 -0.26 2.41
CA SER A 51 -13.23 0.05 1.06
C SER A 51 -11.69 0.11 1.02
N LEU A 52 -11.07 0.60 2.11
CA LEU A 52 -9.62 0.67 2.27
C LEU A 52 -9.00 -0.69 2.63
N LEU A 53 -9.64 -1.44 3.53
CA LEU A 53 -9.11 -2.71 4.04
C LEU A 53 -9.19 -3.87 3.04
N ARG A 54 -10.18 -3.88 2.14
CA ARG A 54 -10.32 -4.93 1.11
C ARG A 54 -9.07 -5.13 0.25
N PRO A 55 -8.50 -4.08 -0.39
CA PRO A 55 -7.26 -4.23 -1.15
C PRO A 55 -6.07 -4.61 -0.26
N MET A 56 -5.99 -4.08 0.97
CA MET A 56 -4.93 -4.48 1.93
C MET A 56 -4.98 -5.98 2.25
N PHE A 57 -6.16 -6.52 2.57
CA PHE A 57 -6.28 -7.96 2.83
C PHE A 57 -6.04 -8.81 1.59
N SER A 58 -6.38 -8.30 0.39
CA SER A 58 -6.00 -8.97 -0.85
C SER A 58 -4.48 -9.02 -1.03
N ALA A 59 -3.75 -7.98 -0.63
CA ALA A 59 -2.28 -7.96 -0.63
C ALA A 59 -1.71 -8.97 0.36
N ILE A 60 -2.19 -8.95 1.61
CA ILE A 60 -1.76 -9.88 2.67
C ILE A 60 -2.03 -11.33 2.28
N LYS A 61 -3.22 -11.61 1.72
CA LYS A 61 -3.57 -12.94 1.22
C LYS A 61 -2.56 -13.41 0.16
N TYR A 62 -2.23 -12.55 -0.81
CA TYR A 62 -1.22 -12.87 -1.82
C TYR A 62 0.14 -13.18 -1.16
N CYS A 63 0.59 -12.41 -0.18
CA CYS A 63 1.82 -12.71 0.56
C CYS A 63 1.75 -14.09 1.25
N HIS A 64 0.67 -14.37 1.97
CA HIS A 64 0.48 -15.63 2.69
C HIS A 64 0.44 -16.85 1.75
N GLU A 65 -0.19 -16.72 0.57
CA GLU A 65 -0.17 -17.76 -0.47
C GLU A 65 1.23 -18.06 -1.00
N HIS A 66 2.17 -17.11 -0.87
CA HIS A 66 3.57 -17.26 -1.24
C HIS A 66 4.49 -17.52 -0.03
N ASN A 67 3.93 -17.90 1.12
CA ASN A 67 4.64 -18.12 2.38
C ASN A 67 5.45 -16.91 2.88
N VAL A 68 5.01 -15.69 2.52
CA VAL A 68 5.58 -14.42 2.98
C VAL A 68 4.66 -13.82 4.03
N LEU A 69 5.22 -13.43 5.18
CA LEU A 69 4.49 -12.73 6.24
C LEU A 69 4.88 -11.25 6.24
N HIS A 70 3.90 -10.39 5.98
CA HIS A 70 4.08 -8.94 6.10
C HIS A 70 4.00 -8.55 7.59
N ARG A 71 5.07 -7.96 8.15
CA ARG A 71 5.17 -7.53 9.56
C ARG A 71 4.98 -6.04 9.70
#